data_AF-A0ABD5VFA6-F1
#
_entry.id   AF-A0ABD5VFA6-F1
#
_cell.length_a   1.000
_cell.length_b   1.000
_cell.length_c   1.000
_cell.angle_alpha   90.00
_cell.angle_beta   90.00
_cell.angle_gamma   90.00
#
_symmetry.space_group_name_H-M   'P 1'
#
loop_
_entity.id
_entity.type
_entity.pdbx_description
1 polymer ?
#
loop_
_entity_poly.entity_id
_entity_poly.type
_entity_poly.pdbx_seq_one_letter_code
_entity_poly.pdbx_strand_id
1 'polypeptide(L)'
;MSRGDSGTDDGGSRTTSKRGVSRRRLLQVAGTSVGAASVVASSSGSARRDAAGTTAPTASDSTAPRSLDVDCPDATVEPSVTHYDHSLHDVCSDGHPETRKLQYRVRTALESQYPTVGALIDDGFVPYFDFFVEDVVYSHWLKPAYVADDGVVDPSRPESVLVDHEYWRPMGVMFVATPDGERLDPPPSTYETSDGSCTPWHAHVGVPGRYAWAKFRAADGLAFEWPCRTPWMLHVWSYADEAVYGHGAPADRGGAPAEPAGFETDADPETDRLAPEHLPDALRERCRERWGGVAEKWGDTWADAWDDATEDDDDAGDDSGWGWEWNVDDW
;
A
#
# COMPACT_ATOMS: atom_id res chain seq x y z
N MET A 1 -48.96 10.01 52.67
CA MET A 1 -49.29 9.14 53.83
C MET A 1 -49.03 7.70 53.43
N SER A 2 -48.25 6.98 54.27
CA SER A 2 -47.94 5.54 54.29
C SER A 2 -47.09 4.99 53.12
N ARG A 3 -45.81 4.59 53.31
CA ARG A 3 -45.28 3.38 54.02
C ARG A 3 -45.88 2.09 53.45
N GLY A 4 -45.15 1.05 53.07
CA GLY A 4 -43.77 0.61 53.29
C GLY A 4 -43.73 -0.92 53.12
N ASP A 5 -42.55 -1.51 53.34
CA ASP A 5 -42.20 -2.95 53.40
C ASP A 5 -41.98 -3.73 52.09
N SER A 6 -41.02 -4.65 51.95
CA SER A 6 -39.69 -4.98 52.54
C SER A 6 -39.44 -6.48 52.33
N GLY A 7 -38.19 -6.90 52.15
CA GLY A 7 -37.72 -8.30 52.25
C GLY A 7 -37.28 -8.86 50.89
N THR A 8 -36.00 -8.90 50.48
CA THR A 8 -34.79 -9.60 51.00
C THR A 8 -34.98 -11.06 51.38
N ASP A 9 -34.28 -11.92 50.62
CA ASP A 9 -33.41 -13.03 51.07
C ASP A 9 -33.24 -14.02 49.90
N ASP A 10 -32.17 -14.78 49.71
CA ASP A 10 -30.75 -14.75 50.07
C ASP A 10 -30.14 -15.99 49.40
N GLY A 11 -28.83 -15.99 49.14
CA GLY A 11 -28.01 -17.21 49.29
C GLY A 11 -27.86 -18.24 48.15
N GLY A 12 -26.63 -18.29 47.62
CA GLY A 12 -25.87 -19.55 47.54
C GLY A 12 -25.67 -20.17 46.14
N SER A 13 -24.58 -19.86 45.45
CA SER A 13 -23.28 -20.57 45.50
C SER A 13 -23.29 -21.98 44.89
N ARG A 14 -22.61 -22.14 43.75
CA ARG A 14 -21.42 -23.01 43.65
C ARG A 14 -20.70 -22.90 42.31
N THR A 15 -19.39 -22.82 42.47
CA THR A 15 -18.31 -22.87 41.48
C THR A 15 -18.11 -24.28 40.93
N THR A 16 -17.77 -24.40 39.64
CA THR A 16 -16.84 -25.42 39.15
C THR A 16 -15.96 -24.84 38.05
N SER A 17 -14.66 -24.91 38.32
CA SER A 17 -13.54 -24.50 37.48
C SER A 17 -13.01 -25.69 36.67
N LYS A 18 -12.29 -25.35 35.59
CA LYS A 18 -11.23 -26.10 34.88
C LYS A 18 -11.60 -26.97 33.67
N ARG A 19 -11.22 -26.48 32.48
CA ARG A 19 -10.07 -26.91 31.63
C ARG A 19 -10.17 -26.09 30.32
N GLY A 20 -9.20 -25.33 29.82
CA GLY A 20 -7.75 -25.38 29.92
C GLY A 20 -7.16 -25.89 28.59
N VAL A 21 -6.87 -25.00 27.64
CA VAL A 21 -5.89 -25.27 26.57
C VAL A 21 -5.03 -24.02 26.38
N SER A 22 -3.88 -24.05 27.06
CA SER A 22 -2.71 -23.25 26.80
C SER A 22 -1.80 -24.05 25.85
N ARG A 23 -1.30 -23.41 24.80
CA ARG A 23 -0.11 -23.88 24.09
C ARG A 23 0.79 -22.68 23.76
N ARG A 24 1.64 -22.32 24.73
CA ARG A 24 2.94 -21.72 24.45
C ARG A 24 3.84 -22.81 23.86
N ARG A 25 4.48 -22.53 22.72
CA ARG A 25 5.78 -23.10 22.39
C ARG A 25 6.81 -21.99 22.48
N LEU A 26 7.64 -22.12 23.51
CA LEU A 26 8.95 -21.47 23.63
C LEU A 26 9.94 -22.26 22.77
N LEU A 27 10.72 -21.56 21.95
CA LEU A 27 12.11 -21.92 21.65
C LEU A 27 12.92 -20.63 21.63
N GLN A 28 13.57 -20.35 22.75
CA GLN A 28 14.80 -19.56 22.82
C GLN A 28 15.97 -20.54 22.75
N VAL A 29 16.95 -20.30 21.88
CA VAL A 29 18.35 -20.66 22.14
C VAL A 29 19.23 -19.50 21.63
N ALA A 30 20.15 -19.09 22.50
CA ALA A 30 21.24 -18.11 22.34
C ALA A 30 22.07 -18.35 21.06
N GLY A 31 22.73 -17.38 20.41
CA GLY A 31 23.48 -16.25 20.94
C GLY A 31 24.98 -16.54 20.82
N THR A 32 25.70 -15.74 20.02
CA THR A 32 27.12 -15.29 20.10
C THR A 32 27.79 -15.14 18.72
N SER A 33 28.61 -14.11 18.66
CA SER A 33 29.30 -13.51 17.53
C SER A 33 30.74 -14.02 17.35
N VAL A 34 31.33 -13.59 16.21
CA VAL A 34 32.77 -13.51 15.85
C VAL A 34 33.39 -14.71 15.12
N GLY A 35 33.99 -14.43 13.95
CA GLY A 35 35.14 -15.20 13.45
C GLY A 35 35.31 -15.25 11.93
N ALA A 36 36.13 -14.35 11.39
CA ALA A 36 36.73 -14.50 10.06
C ALA A 36 37.75 -15.66 10.06
N ALA A 37 37.78 -16.49 9.00
CA ALA A 37 38.97 -17.20 8.55
C ALA A 37 38.78 -17.81 7.15
N SER A 38 39.67 -17.42 6.25
CA SER A 38 39.92 -17.98 4.92
C SER A 38 40.75 -19.27 5.01
N VAL A 39 40.44 -20.29 4.20
CA VAL A 39 41.36 -21.36 3.73
C VAL A 39 40.72 -22.03 2.51
N VAL A 40 41.16 -21.74 1.28
CA VAL A 40 42.17 -22.46 0.46
C VAL A 40 41.89 -23.95 0.21
N ALA A 41 41.35 -24.20 -0.99
CA ALA A 41 41.73 -25.16 -2.04
C ALA A 41 42.07 -26.64 -1.76
N SER A 42 41.51 -27.48 -2.66
CA SER A 42 42.15 -28.58 -3.44
C SER A 42 41.38 -29.90 -3.32
N SER A 43 40.53 -30.26 -4.29
CA SER A 43 40.81 -30.94 -5.56
C SER A 43 40.88 -32.47 -5.44
N SER A 44 40.08 -33.19 -6.24
CA SER A 44 40.51 -34.25 -7.19
C SER A 44 39.34 -35.18 -7.55
N GLY A 45 39.07 -35.32 -8.85
CA GLY A 45 38.07 -36.25 -9.36
C GLY A 45 37.79 -36.16 -10.85
N SER A 46 38.83 -36.31 -11.68
CA SER A 46 38.78 -36.66 -13.12
C SER A 46 37.88 -37.89 -13.39
N ALA A 47 37.29 -38.18 -14.55
CA ALA A 47 37.20 -37.59 -15.88
C ALA A 47 36.16 -38.39 -16.69
N ARG A 48 35.57 -37.82 -17.75
CA ARG A 48 35.58 -38.40 -19.11
C ARG A 48 35.07 -37.38 -20.13
N ARG A 49 35.89 -37.16 -21.16
CA ARG A 49 35.61 -36.42 -22.41
C ARG A 49 35.05 -37.41 -23.44
N ASP A 50 34.15 -36.91 -24.29
CA ASP A 50 34.11 -37.04 -25.76
C ASP A 50 33.07 -35.99 -26.22
N ALA A 51 33.50 -34.82 -26.72
CA ALA A 51 33.82 -34.49 -28.12
C ALA A 51 32.59 -34.34 -29.05
N ALA A 52 32.20 -33.08 -29.29
CA ALA A 52 31.83 -32.47 -30.59
C ALA A 52 30.65 -31.47 -30.46
N GLY A 53 30.88 -30.21 -30.84
CA GLY A 53 29.81 -29.22 -31.03
C GLY A 53 30.14 -27.82 -30.51
N THR A 54 30.97 -27.09 -31.23
CA THR A 54 31.26 -25.67 -31.03
C THR A 54 30.00 -24.82 -31.22
N THR A 55 29.54 -24.16 -30.16
CA THR A 55 29.02 -22.78 -30.19
C THR A 55 28.92 -22.28 -28.75
N ALA A 56 29.75 -21.28 -28.43
CA ALA A 56 29.72 -20.60 -27.14
C ALA A 56 28.44 -19.77 -27.06
N PRO A 57 27.63 -19.87 -25.99
CA PRO A 57 26.77 -18.76 -25.63
C PRO A 57 27.66 -17.73 -24.93
N THR A 58 27.90 -16.63 -25.63
CA THR A 58 28.36 -15.38 -25.02
C THR A 58 27.44 -15.04 -23.85
N ALA A 59 28.03 -14.92 -22.67
CA ALA A 59 27.40 -14.36 -21.50
C ALA A 59 27.18 -12.86 -21.74
N SER A 60 26.02 -12.52 -22.29
CA SER A 60 25.43 -11.18 -22.29
C SER A 60 23.94 -11.38 -22.54
N ASP A 61 23.22 -11.78 -21.50
CA ASP A 61 21.77 -11.64 -21.47
C ASP A 61 21.41 -11.10 -20.10
N SER A 62 21.78 -9.83 -19.91
CA SER A 62 21.08 -8.96 -18.97
C SER A 62 19.66 -8.87 -19.53
N THR A 63 18.78 -9.76 -19.08
CA THR A 63 17.35 -9.70 -19.40
C THR A 63 16.78 -8.47 -18.71
N ALA A 64 17.05 -7.29 -19.28
CA ALA A 64 16.25 -6.11 -19.04
C ALA A 64 14.81 -6.49 -19.44
N PRO A 65 13.80 -6.17 -18.61
CA PRO A 65 12.42 -6.41 -18.97
C PRO A 65 12.16 -5.65 -20.28
N ARG A 66 11.82 -6.44 -21.31
CA ARG A 66 11.46 -5.95 -22.63
C ARG A 66 10.25 -5.03 -22.51
N SER A 67 10.38 -3.83 -23.11
CA SER A 67 9.36 -2.90 -23.61
C SER A 67 8.04 -2.77 -22.84
N LEU A 68 7.58 -1.54 -22.63
CA LEU A 68 6.20 -1.26 -22.21
C LEU A 68 5.13 -2.01 -23.05
N ASP A 69 5.49 -2.40 -24.28
CA ASP A 69 4.80 -3.27 -25.24
C ASP A 69 4.68 -4.76 -24.82
N VAL A 70 4.34 -5.04 -23.56
CA VAL A 70 3.53 -6.25 -23.34
C VAL A 70 2.18 -5.95 -23.97
N ASP A 71 1.61 -6.85 -24.79
CA ASP A 71 0.27 -6.72 -25.41
C ASP A 71 -0.81 -6.41 -24.34
N CYS A 72 -0.90 -5.15 -23.93
CA CYS A 72 -1.67 -4.65 -22.81
C CYS A 72 -2.62 -3.59 -23.37
N PRO A 73 -3.75 -3.99 -23.97
CA PRO A 73 -4.67 -3.05 -24.62
C PRO A 73 -5.27 -2.01 -23.66
N ASP A 74 -5.24 -2.27 -22.35
CA ASP A 74 -5.74 -1.36 -21.32
C ASP A 74 -4.70 -0.32 -20.88
N ALA A 75 -3.41 -0.53 -21.18
CA ALA A 75 -2.33 0.33 -20.71
C ALA A 75 -2.38 1.70 -21.38
N THR A 76 -2.20 2.75 -20.57
CA THR A 76 -2.09 4.13 -21.07
C THR A 76 -0.76 4.74 -20.64
N VAL A 77 -0.31 5.74 -21.38
CA VAL A 77 0.86 6.56 -21.03
C VAL A 77 0.52 7.43 -19.83
N GLU A 78 -0.47 8.30 -20.00
CA GLU A 78 -0.95 9.21 -18.98
C GLU A 78 -1.58 8.47 -17.79
N PRO A 79 -1.60 9.10 -16.59
CA PRO A 79 -2.38 8.61 -15.46
C PRO A 79 -3.83 8.36 -15.86
N SER A 80 -4.27 7.11 -15.75
CA SER A 80 -5.64 6.72 -16.04
C SER A 80 -6.07 5.56 -15.15
N VAL A 81 -7.39 5.43 -15.01
CA VAL A 81 -8.03 4.36 -14.24
C VAL A 81 -9.03 3.62 -15.11
N THR A 82 -9.16 2.31 -14.87
CA THR A 82 -10.26 1.50 -15.39
C THR A 82 -11.09 1.00 -14.22
N HIS A 83 -12.41 1.16 -14.30
CA HIS A 83 -13.32 0.61 -13.29
C HIS A 83 -13.55 -0.88 -13.56
N TYR A 84 -13.68 -1.69 -12.50
CA TYR A 84 -13.90 -3.14 -12.65
C TYR A 84 -15.15 -3.44 -13.49
N ASP A 85 -16.21 -2.70 -13.23
CA ASP A 85 -17.43 -2.69 -14.02
C ASP A 85 -18.12 -1.32 -13.90
N HIS A 86 -19.30 -1.18 -14.52
CA HIS A 86 -20.10 0.04 -14.43
C HIS A 86 -20.89 0.15 -13.10
N SER A 87 -20.68 -0.77 -12.13
CA SER A 87 -21.48 -0.83 -10.90
C SER A 87 -21.35 0.40 -10.02
N LEU A 88 -20.23 1.14 -10.10
CA LEU A 88 -20.04 2.36 -9.32
C LEU A 88 -21.17 3.38 -9.57
N HIS A 89 -21.65 3.48 -10.80
CA HIS A 89 -22.72 4.41 -11.18
C HIS A 89 -24.11 3.77 -11.17
N ASP A 90 -24.18 2.45 -11.40
CA ASP A 90 -25.45 1.76 -11.63
C ASP A 90 -26.03 1.07 -10.37
N VAL A 91 -25.18 0.61 -9.45
CA VAL A 91 -25.56 -0.26 -8.32
C VAL A 91 -25.08 0.27 -6.97
N CYS A 92 -23.92 0.92 -6.94
CA CYS A 92 -23.34 1.46 -5.73
C CYS A 92 -24.09 2.72 -5.26
N SER A 93 -24.41 2.77 -3.97
CA SER A 93 -25.03 3.92 -3.33
C SER A 93 -24.32 4.24 -2.01
N ASP A 94 -23.93 5.49 -1.85
CA ASP A 94 -23.38 6.01 -0.59
C ASP A 94 -24.36 5.87 0.57
N GLY A 95 -25.67 5.88 0.31
CA GLY A 95 -26.72 5.70 1.31
C GLY A 95 -26.96 4.24 1.71
N HIS A 96 -26.37 3.26 1.02
CA HIS A 96 -26.62 1.86 1.30
C HIS A 96 -26.08 1.45 2.70
N PRO A 97 -26.81 0.64 3.49
CA PRO A 97 -26.38 0.28 4.85
C PRO A 97 -24.99 -0.35 4.93
N GLU A 98 -24.63 -1.21 3.98
CA GLU A 98 -23.28 -1.83 3.98
C GLU A 98 -22.18 -0.82 3.58
N THR A 99 -22.45 0.11 2.67
CA THR A 99 -21.53 1.21 2.33
C THR A 99 -21.26 2.08 3.56
N ARG A 100 -22.31 2.50 4.27
CA ARG A 100 -22.19 3.32 5.50
C ARG A 100 -21.52 2.57 6.64
N LYS A 101 -21.77 1.27 6.76
CA LYS A 101 -21.10 0.41 7.74
C LYS A 101 -19.61 0.26 7.44
N LEU A 102 -19.23 0.13 6.17
CA LEU A 102 -17.82 0.11 5.76
C LEU A 102 -17.14 1.44 6.12
N GLN A 103 -17.72 2.57 5.69
CA GLN A 103 -17.22 3.91 6.03
C GLN A 103 -17.09 4.10 7.55
N TYR A 104 -18.12 3.72 8.31
CA TYR A 104 -18.10 3.81 9.77
C TYR A 104 -16.94 3.01 10.38
N ARG A 105 -16.70 1.78 9.90
CA ARG A 105 -15.59 0.93 10.37
C ARG A 105 -14.23 1.51 10.01
N VAL A 106 -14.09 2.06 8.79
CA VAL A 106 -12.87 2.75 8.36
C VAL A 106 -12.60 3.94 9.26
N ARG A 107 -13.57 4.84 9.42
CA ARG A 107 -13.45 5.99 10.30
C ARG A 107 -13.09 5.59 11.73
N THR A 108 -13.77 4.57 12.26
CA THR A 108 -13.49 4.05 13.62
C THR A 108 -12.05 3.54 13.74
N ALA A 109 -11.55 2.80 12.73
CA ALA A 109 -10.18 2.30 12.75
C ALA A 109 -9.16 3.44 12.68
N LEU A 110 -9.37 4.44 11.81
CA LEU A 110 -8.51 5.62 11.74
C LEU A 110 -8.52 6.40 13.06
N GLU A 111 -9.68 6.62 13.68
CA GLU A 111 -9.78 7.36 14.95
C GLU A 111 -9.18 6.60 16.16
N SER A 112 -9.23 5.27 16.16
CA SER A 112 -8.89 4.46 17.35
C SER A 112 -7.55 3.74 17.27
N GLN A 113 -7.14 3.31 16.08
CA GLN A 113 -5.90 2.53 15.86
C GLN A 113 -4.83 3.36 15.17
N TYR A 114 -5.26 4.26 14.27
CA TYR A 114 -4.36 5.08 13.45
C TYR A 114 -4.64 6.58 13.60
N PRO A 115 -4.70 7.15 14.82
CA PRO A 115 -5.13 8.53 15.00
C PRO A 115 -4.11 9.57 14.49
N THR A 116 -2.87 9.17 14.26
CA THR A 116 -1.74 10.07 13.96
C THR A 116 -0.78 9.42 12.97
N VAL A 117 0.07 10.22 12.33
CA VAL A 117 1.19 9.71 11.50
C VAL A 117 2.10 8.79 12.32
N GLY A 118 2.41 9.15 13.56
CA GLY A 118 3.22 8.30 14.45
C GLY A 118 2.59 6.93 14.70
N ALA A 119 1.26 6.85 14.86
CA ALA A 119 0.57 5.57 15.01
C ALA A 119 0.72 4.69 13.76
N LEU A 120 0.73 5.28 12.56
CA LEU A 120 1.02 4.56 11.32
C LEU A 120 2.46 4.04 11.29
N ILE A 121 3.42 4.89 11.66
CA ILE A 121 4.85 4.54 11.72
C ILE A 121 5.07 3.38 12.68
N ASP A 122 4.49 3.46 13.87
CA ASP A 122 4.60 2.43 14.92
C ASP A 122 3.97 1.10 14.49
N ASP A 123 2.86 1.15 13.76
CA ASP A 123 2.24 -0.05 13.19
C ASP A 123 2.99 -0.57 11.94
N GLY A 124 4.03 0.13 11.47
CA GLY A 124 4.89 -0.31 10.38
C GLY A 124 4.39 0.02 8.99
N PHE A 125 3.49 1.00 8.87
CA PHE A 125 3.22 1.64 7.58
C PHE A 125 4.46 2.41 7.11
N VAL A 126 4.63 2.46 5.79
CA VAL A 126 5.71 3.19 5.12
C VAL A 126 5.10 4.13 4.09
N PRO A 127 5.57 5.40 4.01
CA PRO A 127 5.18 6.30 2.94
C PRO A 127 5.46 5.66 1.59
N TYR A 128 4.45 5.71 0.72
CA TYR A 128 4.57 5.27 -0.64
C TYR A 128 5.27 6.34 -1.49
N PHE A 129 5.60 6.00 -2.74
CA PHE A 129 6.44 6.84 -3.59
C PHE A 129 5.84 8.23 -3.87
N ASP A 130 4.52 8.36 -3.85
CA ASP A 130 3.77 9.60 -4.04
C ASP A 130 4.01 10.63 -2.93
N PHE A 131 4.40 10.18 -1.72
CA PHE A 131 4.79 11.07 -0.63
C PHE A 131 6.03 11.92 -0.93
N PHE A 132 6.86 11.48 -1.87
CA PHE A 132 8.12 12.15 -2.21
C PHE A 132 8.03 12.96 -3.50
N VAL A 133 6.83 13.13 -4.03
CA VAL A 133 6.57 13.97 -5.19
C VAL A 133 6.33 15.39 -4.69
N GLU A 134 6.88 16.38 -5.38
CA GLU A 134 6.63 17.78 -5.03
C GLU A 134 5.14 18.13 -5.21
N ASP A 135 4.66 19.09 -4.42
CA ASP A 135 3.30 19.64 -4.47
C ASP A 135 2.11 18.67 -4.25
N VAL A 136 2.34 17.39 -3.93
CA VAL A 136 1.24 16.51 -3.51
C VAL A 136 0.67 16.96 -2.16
N VAL A 137 -0.66 16.98 -2.05
CA VAL A 137 -1.37 17.44 -0.84
C VAL A 137 -1.82 16.30 0.08
N TYR A 138 -1.62 15.07 -0.36
CA TYR A 138 -1.81 13.84 0.40
C TYR A 138 -0.99 12.72 -0.23
N SER A 139 -0.77 11.63 0.51
CA SER A 139 -0.08 10.46 -0.02
C SER A 139 -0.63 9.16 0.53
N HIS A 140 -0.29 8.06 -0.15
CA HIS A 140 -0.56 6.72 0.30
C HIS A 140 0.57 6.25 1.24
N TRP A 141 0.19 5.57 2.31
CA TRP A 141 1.10 4.93 3.24
C TRP A 141 0.73 3.46 3.27
N LEU A 142 1.63 2.60 2.78
CA LEU A 142 1.38 1.17 2.61
C LEU A 142 1.87 0.38 3.81
N LYS A 143 1.17 -0.71 4.13
CA LYS A 143 1.65 -1.73 5.05
C LYS A 143 1.91 -3.04 4.30
N PRO A 144 3.18 -3.33 3.94
CA PRO A 144 3.51 -4.50 3.11
C PRO A 144 3.02 -5.83 3.71
N ALA A 145 3.07 -5.96 5.03
CA ALA A 145 2.57 -7.14 5.73
C ALA A 145 1.06 -7.38 5.54
N TYR A 146 0.28 -6.33 5.27
CA TYR A 146 -1.16 -6.46 4.99
C TYR A 146 -1.41 -6.69 3.50
N VAL A 147 -0.64 -6.04 2.61
CA VAL A 147 -0.70 -6.32 1.16
C VAL A 147 -0.39 -7.80 0.85
N ALA A 148 0.46 -8.44 1.65
CA ALA A 148 0.89 -9.82 1.48
C ALA A 148 0.08 -10.85 2.30
N ASP A 149 -0.95 -10.42 3.06
CA ASP A 149 -1.77 -11.33 3.85
C ASP A 149 -3.04 -11.78 3.10
N ASP A 150 -3.86 -12.62 3.74
CA ASP A 150 -5.06 -13.23 3.15
C ASP A 150 -6.31 -12.32 3.23
N GLY A 151 -6.21 -11.18 3.90
CA GLY A 151 -7.28 -10.21 4.08
C GLY A 151 -7.50 -9.36 2.83
N VAL A 152 -8.77 -9.07 2.54
CA VAL A 152 -9.16 -8.03 1.59
C VAL A 152 -10.40 -7.34 2.16
N VAL A 153 -10.43 -6.01 2.13
CA VAL A 153 -11.49 -5.19 2.76
C VAL A 153 -11.61 -5.45 4.27
N ASP A 154 -10.50 -5.33 4.99
CA ASP A 154 -10.49 -5.27 6.46
C ASP A 154 -10.22 -3.83 6.94
N PRO A 155 -11.25 -3.07 7.36
CA PRO A 155 -11.06 -1.71 7.86
C PRO A 155 -10.10 -1.58 9.03
N SER A 156 -9.88 -2.64 9.80
CA SER A 156 -8.93 -2.63 10.93
C SER A 156 -7.49 -2.91 10.52
N ARG A 157 -7.28 -3.39 9.29
CA ARG A 157 -5.97 -3.74 8.74
C ARG A 157 -5.89 -3.32 7.27
N PRO A 158 -6.09 -2.03 6.94
CA PRO A 158 -6.10 -1.60 5.56
C PRO A 158 -4.69 -1.73 4.96
N GLU A 159 -4.59 -2.20 3.71
CA GLU A 159 -3.31 -2.35 3.02
C GLU A 159 -2.62 -0.99 2.81
N SER A 160 -3.42 0.08 2.73
CA SER A 160 -2.97 1.47 2.62
C SER A 160 -3.84 2.43 3.42
N VAL A 161 -3.21 3.43 4.03
CA VAL A 161 -3.85 4.58 4.64
C VAL A 161 -3.48 5.83 3.84
N LEU A 162 -4.46 6.69 3.55
CA LEU A 162 -4.21 7.99 2.93
C LEU A 162 -3.98 9.03 4.02
N VAL A 163 -2.87 9.75 3.91
CA VAL A 163 -2.44 10.76 4.88
C VAL A 163 -2.51 12.13 4.25
N ASP A 164 -3.26 13.03 4.88
CA ASP A 164 -3.31 14.44 4.54
C ASP A 164 -2.04 15.15 5.01
N HIS A 165 -1.37 15.87 4.10
CA HIS A 165 -0.13 16.56 4.43
C HIS A 165 -0.35 17.91 5.10
N GLU A 166 -1.50 18.54 4.88
CA GLU A 166 -1.85 19.81 5.49
C GLU A 166 -2.17 19.63 6.97
N TYR A 167 -2.89 18.56 7.31
CA TYR A 167 -3.37 18.30 8.68
C TYR A 167 -2.66 17.13 9.39
N TRP A 168 -1.67 16.50 8.75
CA TRP A 168 -0.90 15.37 9.29
C TRP A 168 -1.77 14.21 9.79
N ARG A 169 -2.89 13.95 9.11
CA ARG A 169 -3.91 13.03 9.60
C ARG A 169 -4.26 11.96 8.58
N PRO A 170 -4.57 10.75 9.05
CA PRO A 170 -5.25 9.77 8.22
C PRO A 170 -6.64 10.24 7.82
N MET A 171 -6.93 10.24 6.52
CA MET A 171 -8.17 10.78 5.96
C MET A 171 -9.04 9.73 5.26
N GLY A 172 -8.44 8.59 4.92
CA GLY A 172 -9.11 7.47 4.27
C GLY A 172 -8.21 6.26 4.21
N VAL A 173 -8.73 5.19 3.59
CA VAL A 173 -7.97 3.97 3.32
C VAL A 173 -8.09 3.60 1.85
N MET A 174 -7.10 2.87 1.36
CA MET A 174 -7.17 2.18 0.07
C MET A 174 -6.97 0.70 0.35
N PHE A 175 -7.98 -0.10 0.03
CA PHE A 175 -7.86 -1.54 0.01
C PHE A 175 -7.22 -2.00 -1.29
N VAL A 176 -6.35 -3.01 -1.21
CA VAL A 176 -5.69 -3.60 -2.38
C VAL A 176 -6.12 -5.05 -2.49
N ALA A 177 -6.70 -5.45 -3.63
CA ALA A 177 -7.20 -6.81 -3.83
C ALA A 177 -6.04 -7.79 -4.13
N THR A 178 -5.22 -8.07 -3.11
CA THR A 178 -4.03 -8.93 -3.22
C THR A 178 -3.92 -9.97 -2.09
N PRO A 179 -4.83 -10.94 -1.98
CA PRO A 179 -4.69 -12.03 -1.03
C PRO A 179 -3.39 -12.80 -1.30
N ASP A 180 -2.61 -13.03 -0.24
CA ASP A 180 -1.28 -13.65 -0.28
C ASP A 180 -0.29 -12.91 -1.23
N GLY A 181 -0.50 -11.60 -1.45
CA GLY A 181 0.31 -10.78 -2.35
C GLY A 181 0.03 -10.98 -3.84
N GLU A 182 -0.95 -11.83 -4.19
CA GLU A 182 -1.33 -12.16 -5.56
C GLU A 182 -2.61 -11.45 -5.96
N ARG A 183 -2.70 -10.96 -7.21
CA ARG A 183 -3.86 -10.20 -7.68
C ARG A 183 -5.15 -11.04 -7.63
N LEU A 184 -6.15 -10.58 -6.88
CA LEU A 184 -7.51 -11.14 -6.88
C LEU A 184 -8.34 -10.56 -8.01
N ASP A 185 -8.88 -11.43 -8.86
CA ASP A 185 -9.71 -11.08 -10.02
C ASP A 185 -10.77 -12.19 -10.23
N PRO A 186 -12.07 -11.91 -10.04
CA PRO A 186 -12.69 -10.61 -9.78
C PRO A 186 -12.48 -10.11 -8.33
N PRO A 187 -12.52 -8.80 -8.07
CA PRO A 187 -12.47 -8.27 -6.71
C PRO A 187 -13.78 -8.53 -5.95
N PRO A 188 -13.79 -8.50 -4.61
CA PRO A 188 -14.99 -8.78 -3.83
C PRO A 188 -16.00 -7.64 -3.92
N SER A 189 -17.29 -7.96 -3.99
CA SER A 189 -18.35 -6.94 -3.90
C SER A 189 -18.46 -6.36 -2.49
N THR A 190 -18.75 -5.07 -2.37
CA THR A 190 -19.10 -4.47 -1.07
C THR A 190 -20.46 -4.95 -0.58
N TYR A 191 -21.43 -5.14 -1.49
CA TYR A 191 -22.72 -5.76 -1.22
C TYR A 191 -23.39 -6.23 -2.52
N GLU A 192 -24.42 -7.06 -2.40
CA GLU A 192 -25.22 -7.56 -3.52
C GLU A 192 -26.68 -7.14 -3.38
N THR A 193 -27.34 -6.93 -4.52
CA THR A 193 -28.76 -6.58 -4.63
C THR A 193 -29.43 -7.42 -5.71
N SER A 194 -30.74 -7.26 -5.91
CA SER A 194 -31.44 -7.89 -7.05
C SER A 194 -30.95 -7.37 -8.41
N ASP A 195 -30.40 -6.15 -8.43
CA ASP A 195 -30.08 -5.42 -9.66
C ASP A 195 -28.58 -5.55 -10.01
N GLY A 196 -27.80 -6.23 -9.17
CA GLY A 196 -26.38 -6.48 -9.36
C GLY A 196 -25.57 -6.41 -8.06
N SER A 197 -24.25 -6.54 -8.20
CA SER A 197 -23.28 -6.40 -7.12
C SER A 197 -22.63 -5.02 -7.16
N CYS A 198 -22.47 -4.37 -6.02
CA CYS A 198 -21.69 -3.14 -5.93
C CYS A 198 -20.20 -3.50 -5.80
N THR A 199 -19.44 -3.24 -6.87
CA THR A 199 -17.99 -3.49 -6.98
C THR A 199 -17.28 -2.18 -7.35
N PRO A 200 -17.15 -1.21 -6.42
CA PRO A 200 -16.60 0.12 -6.67
C PRO A 200 -15.06 0.13 -6.78
N TRP A 201 -14.50 -0.91 -7.38
CA TRP A 201 -13.08 -1.10 -7.56
C TRP A 201 -12.60 -0.48 -8.87
N HIS A 202 -11.36 -0.03 -8.88
CA HIS A 202 -10.69 0.41 -10.09
C HIS A 202 -9.23 -0.05 -10.09
N ALA A 203 -8.59 -0.04 -11.24
CA ALA A 203 -7.17 -0.29 -11.38
C ALA A 203 -6.53 0.88 -12.12
N HIS A 204 -5.31 1.25 -11.74
CA HIS A 204 -4.54 2.22 -12.49
C HIS A 204 -3.92 1.52 -13.70
N VAL A 205 -4.12 2.10 -14.87
CA VAL A 205 -3.62 1.59 -16.16
C VAL A 205 -2.58 2.50 -16.79
N GLY A 206 -2.43 3.72 -16.26
CA GLY A 206 -1.36 4.64 -16.62
C GLY A 206 0.02 4.17 -16.20
N VAL A 207 1.03 4.52 -16.98
CA VAL A 207 2.46 4.26 -16.72
C VAL A 207 2.82 4.62 -15.26
N PRO A 208 2.43 5.79 -14.69
CA PRO A 208 2.69 6.13 -13.28
C PRO A 208 2.15 5.13 -12.26
N GLY A 209 0.90 4.71 -12.41
CA GLY A 209 0.29 3.75 -11.48
C GLY A 209 0.90 2.34 -11.62
N ARG A 210 1.22 1.92 -12.83
CA ARG A 210 1.84 0.62 -13.10
C ARG A 210 3.26 0.54 -12.54
N TYR A 211 4.05 1.59 -12.74
CA TYR A 211 5.41 1.68 -12.19
C TYR A 211 5.42 1.75 -10.68
N ALA A 212 4.52 2.54 -10.09
CA ALA A 212 4.32 2.56 -8.65
C ALA A 212 4.21 1.14 -8.09
N TRP A 213 3.30 0.34 -8.65
CA TRP A 213 3.10 -1.03 -8.23
C TRP A 213 4.30 -1.94 -8.49
N ALA A 214 4.97 -1.81 -9.64
CA ALA A 214 6.19 -2.54 -9.92
C ALA A 214 7.29 -2.22 -8.89
N LYS A 215 7.43 -0.95 -8.51
CA LYS A 215 8.34 -0.49 -7.46
C LYS A 215 7.98 -1.04 -6.09
N PHE A 216 6.69 -1.07 -5.74
CA PHE A 216 6.22 -1.73 -4.52
C PHE A 216 6.65 -3.21 -4.48
N ARG A 217 6.39 -3.97 -5.55
CA ARG A 217 6.72 -5.39 -5.62
C ARG A 217 8.22 -5.64 -5.50
N ALA A 218 9.03 -4.89 -6.23
CA ALA A 218 10.48 -5.00 -6.16
C ALA A 218 11.04 -4.68 -4.76
N ALA A 219 10.50 -3.64 -4.13
CA ALA A 219 10.84 -3.27 -2.75
C ALA A 219 10.43 -4.33 -1.72
N ASP A 220 9.48 -5.21 -2.05
CA ASP A 220 9.08 -6.34 -1.22
C ASP A 220 9.79 -7.65 -1.58
N GLY A 221 10.85 -7.57 -2.39
CA GLY A 221 11.65 -8.73 -2.80
C GLY A 221 10.98 -9.62 -3.84
N LEU A 222 9.85 -9.19 -4.41
CA LEU A 222 9.22 -9.85 -5.55
C LEU A 222 9.92 -9.45 -6.85
N ALA A 223 9.70 -10.24 -7.91
CA ALA A 223 10.21 -9.89 -9.23
C ALA A 223 9.63 -8.55 -9.69
N PHE A 224 10.49 -7.68 -10.21
CA PHE A 224 10.04 -6.48 -10.90
C PHE A 224 9.39 -6.92 -12.22
N GLU A 225 8.08 -6.73 -12.32
CA GLU A 225 7.29 -7.02 -13.52
C GLU A 225 6.46 -5.79 -13.83
N TRP A 226 6.43 -5.39 -15.10
CA TRP A 226 5.54 -4.35 -15.60
C TRP A 226 4.15 -4.96 -15.85
N PRO A 227 3.16 -4.77 -14.96
CA PRO A 227 1.83 -5.32 -15.19
C PRO A 227 1.09 -4.49 -16.24
N CYS A 228 0.03 -5.00 -16.86
CA CYS A 228 -0.85 -4.14 -17.69
C CYS A 228 -1.62 -3.11 -16.85
N ARG A 229 -1.83 -3.39 -15.57
CA ARG A 229 -2.57 -2.56 -14.61
C ARG A 229 -2.18 -2.91 -13.19
N THR A 230 -2.47 -2.03 -12.24
CA THR A 230 -2.37 -2.38 -10.80
C THR A 230 -3.40 -3.47 -10.43
N PRO A 231 -3.29 -4.08 -9.23
CA PRO A 231 -4.43 -4.77 -8.64
C PRO A 231 -5.65 -3.86 -8.56
N TRP A 232 -6.81 -4.48 -8.36
CA TRP A 232 -8.02 -3.72 -8.04
C TRP A 232 -7.84 -3.00 -6.71
N MET A 233 -8.13 -1.72 -6.69
CA MET A 233 -8.04 -0.82 -5.54
C MET A 233 -9.43 -0.27 -5.19
N LEU A 234 -9.69 -0.14 -3.89
CA LEU A 234 -10.93 0.42 -3.36
C LEU A 234 -10.60 1.47 -2.31
N HIS A 235 -10.77 2.73 -2.70
CA HIS A 235 -10.62 3.87 -1.80
C HIS A 235 -11.91 4.10 -1.01
N VAL A 236 -11.78 4.32 0.29
CA VAL A 236 -12.88 4.65 1.19
C VAL A 236 -12.52 5.84 2.06
N TRP A 237 -13.27 6.92 1.91
CA TRP A 237 -13.10 8.15 2.69
C TRP A 237 -13.75 8.06 4.06
N SER A 238 -13.11 8.65 5.07
CA SER A 238 -13.64 8.70 6.45
C SER A 238 -14.72 9.79 6.65
N TYR A 239 -14.88 10.68 5.68
CA TYR A 239 -15.78 11.84 5.73
C TYR A 239 -17.23 11.46 5.43
N ALA A 240 -18.14 11.73 6.37
CA ALA A 240 -19.54 11.31 6.26
C ALA A 240 -20.32 12.06 5.16
N ASP A 241 -19.91 13.28 4.84
CA ASP A 241 -20.59 14.17 3.88
C ASP A 241 -20.04 14.04 2.45
N GLU A 242 -19.04 13.19 2.26
CA GLU A 242 -18.43 12.91 0.95
C GLU A 242 -18.96 11.62 0.34
N ALA A 243 -18.74 11.45 -0.96
CA ALA A 243 -18.92 10.16 -1.61
C ALA A 243 -18.07 9.10 -0.89
N VAL A 244 -18.63 7.92 -0.59
CA VAL A 244 -17.91 6.93 0.22
C VAL A 244 -16.74 6.34 -0.56
N TYR A 245 -16.95 6.12 -1.85
CA TYR A 245 -15.94 5.65 -2.79
C TYR A 245 -15.45 6.83 -3.63
N GLY A 246 -14.14 7.03 -3.73
CA GLY A 246 -13.61 8.12 -4.54
C GLY A 246 -12.12 7.97 -4.83
N HIS A 247 -11.72 8.39 -6.03
CA HIS A 247 -10.32 8.39 -6.45
C HIS A 247 -9.59 9.67 -6.03
N GLY A 248 -10.27 10.82 -6.12
CA GLY A 248 -9.76 12.11 -5.65
C GLY A 248 -10.06 12.34 -4.18
N ALA A 249 -9.10 12.93 -3.46
CA ALA A 249 -9.32 13.38 -2.10
C ALA A 249 -10.46 14.42 -2.03
N PRO A 250 -11.25 14.43 -0.95
CA PRO A 250 -12.24 15.48 -0.70
C PRO A 250 -11.64 16.88 -0.80
N ALA A 251 -12.41 17.84 -1.30
CA ALA A 251 -11.96 19.23 -1.39
C ALA A 251 -11.91 19.90 -0.01
N ASP A 252 -12.90 19.61 0.84
CA ASP A 252 -12.90 20.04 2.24
C ASP A 252 -12.42 18.90 3.12
N ARG A 253 -11.15 18.99 3.51
CA ARG A 253 -10.50 18.07 4.42
C ARG A 253 -10.36 18.67 5.80
N GLY A 254 -11.12 19.72 6.15
CA GLY A 254 -10.89 20.56 7.32
C GLY A 254 -10.85 19.84 8.67
N GLY A 255 -10.54 20.57 9.74
CA GLY A 255 -10.40 20.06 11.11
C GLY A 255 -9.10 20.58 11.74
N ALA A 256 -8.87 20.26 13.01
CA ALA A 256 -7.55 20.52 13.59
C ALA A 256 -6.53 19.50 13.07
N PRO A 257 -5.25 19.88 12.92
CA PRO A 257 -4.17 18.93 12.69
C PRO A 257 -4.13 17.82 13.74
N ALA A 258 -3.51 16.69 13.39
CA ALA A 258 -3.28 15.61 14.34
C ALA A 258 -2.24 16.05 15.39
N GLU A 259 -2.72 16.54 16.54
CA GLU A 259 -1.89 16.85 17.70
C GLU A 259 -2.06 15.80 18.82
N PRO A 260 -0.95 15.18 19.28
CA PRO A 260 0.41 15.27 18.73
C PRO A 260 0.56 14.51 17.41
N ALA A 261 1.62 14.80 16.63
CA ALA A 261 1.98 14.05 15.41
C ALA A 261 2.19 12.54 15.66
N GLY A 262 2.38 12.14 16.93
CA GLY A 262 2.56 10.77 17.37
C GLY A 262 4.02 10.29 17.35
N PHE A 263 4.97 11.15 17.03
CA PHE A 263 6.41 10.87 17.05
C PHE A 263 7.19 12.16 17.33
N GLU A 264 8.49 12.05 17.65
CA GLU A 264 9.35 13.21 17.90
C GLU A 264 9.69 13.92 16.58
N THR A 265 9.33 15.20 16.47
CA THR A 265 9.63 16.08 15.35
C THR A 265 9.77 17.53 15.83
N ASP A 266 10.59 18.32 15.13
CA ASP A 266 10.75 19.76 15.37
C ASP A 266 9.76 20.61 14.56
N ALA A 267 9.02 19.99 13.63
CA ALA A 267 7.98 20.66 12.84
C ALA A 267 6.68 20.82 13.64
N ASP A 268 5.94 21.88 13.33
CA ASP A 268 4.66 22.21 13.93
C ASP A 268 3.52 21.81 12.98
N PRO A 269 2.71 20.77 13.29
CA PRO A 269 1.60 20.34 12.44
C PRO A 269 0.52 21.42 12.19
N GLU A 270 0.48 22.51 12.97
CA GLU A 270 -0.44 23.64 12.73
C GLU A 270 0.02 24.57 11.60
N THR A 271 1.33 24.62 11.31
CA THR A 271 1.89 25.56 10.34
C THR A 271 2.67 24.91 9.21
N ASP A 272 3.24 23.73 9.46
CA ASP A 272 4.09 23.02 8.53
C ASP A 272 3.33 21.89 7.84
N ARG A 273 3.52 21.74 6.53
CA ARG A 273 3.02 20.57 5.80
C ARG A 273 3.89 19.36 6.11
N LEU A 274 3.28 18.18 6.19
CA LEU A 274 4.01 16.94 6.33
C LEU A 274 4.89 16.75 5.08
N ALA A 275 6.18 16.54 5.31
CA ALA A 275 7.17 16.44 4.26
C ALA A 275 8.24 15.40 4.66
N PRO A 276 9.02 14.86 3.72
CA PRO A 276 10.01 13.82 4.00
C PRO A 276 11.00 14.17 5.11
N GLU A 277 11.45 15.42 5.18
CA GLU A 277 12.36 15.94 6.19
C GLU A 277 11.80 15.90 7.62
N HIS A 278 10.48 15.87 7.76
CA HIS A 278 9.79 15.82 9.04
C HIS A 278 9.67 14.40 9.59
N LEU A 279 9.95 13.37 8.81
CA LEU A 279 9.86 11.98 9.26
C LEU A 279 11.06 11.59 10.15
N PRO A 280 10.89 10.62 11.09
CA PRO A 280 12.01 10.12 11.88
C PRO A 280 13.15 9.57 11.02
N ASP A 281 14.40 9.86 11.37
CA ASP A 281 15.61 9.43 10.64
C ASP A 281 15.60 7.95 10.28
N ALA A 282 15.22 7.09 11.23
CA ALA A 282 15.16 5.65 11.02
C ALA A 282 14.12 5.25 9.95
N LEU A 283 13.00 5.98 9.85
CA LEU A 283 12.01 5.74 8.80
C LEU A 283 12.52 6.27 7.45
N ARG A 284 13.13 7.47 7.42
CA ARG A 284 13.71 8.03 6.20
C ARG A 284 14.77 7.10 5.61
N GLU A 285 15.66 6.56 6.45
CA GLU A 285 16.68 5.60 6.03
C GLU A 285 16.04 4.31 5.50
N ARG A 286 15.02 3.77 6.19
CA ARG A 286 14.27 2.60 5.69
C ARG A 286 13.59 2.88 4.35
N CYS A 287 13.02 4.07 4.15
CA CYS A 287 12.43 4.47 2.88
C CYS A 287 13.50 4.58 1.79
N ARG A 288 14.65 5.17 2.09
CA ARG A 288 15.79 5.23 1.16
C ARG A 288 16.29 3.83 0.77
N GLU A 289 16.50 2.94 1.74
CA GLU A 289 16.92 1.56 1.46
C GLU A 289 15.87 0.82 0.61
N ARG A 290 14.58 0.98 0.96
CA ARG A 290 13.47 0.31 0.28
C ARG A 290 13.24 0.81 -1.15
N TRP A 291 13.30 2.12 -1.35
CA TRP A 291 12.93 2.77 -2.61
C TRP A 291 14.13 3.11 -3.49
N GLY A 292 15.27 3.45 -2.90
CA GLY A 292 16.49 3.88 -3.59
C GLY A 292 17.09 2.77 -4.44
N GLY A 293 17.14 1.53 -3.93
CA GLY A 293 17.60 0.38 -4.72
C GLY A 293 16.72 0.06 -5.93
N VAL A 294 15.44 0.45 -5.90
CA VAL A 294 14.55 0.34 -7.06
C VAL A 294 14.81 1.47 -8.05
N ALA A 295 14.95 2.71 -7.57
CA ALA A 295 15.24 3.87 -8.41
C ALA A 295 16.60 3.75 -9.13
N GLU A 296 17.66 3.33 -8.42
CA GLU A 296 18.98 3.11 -9.03
C GLU A 296 18.95 1.99 -10.09
N LYS A 297 18.18 0.93 -9.82
CA LYS A 297 18.15 -0.26 -10.69
C LYS A 297 17.22 -0.12 -11.89
N TRP A 298 16.13 0.64 -11.74
CA TRP A 298 15.03 0.68 -12.71
C TRP A 298 14.61 2.10 -13.10
N GLY A 299 15.28 3.13 -12.60
CA GLY A 299 15.02 4.54 -12.94
C GLY A 299 15.19 4.81 -14.43
N ASP A 300 16.26 4.27 -15.03
CA ASP A 300 16.47 4.34 -16.48
C ASP A 300 15.33 3.64 -17.25
N THR A 301 14.88 2.48 -16.77
CA THR A 301 13.74 1.76 -17.39
C THR A 301 12.45 2.57 -17.32
N TRP A 302 12.26 3.38 -16.28
CA TRP A 302 11.13 4.30 -16.17
C TRP A 302 11.28 5.50 -17.09
N ALA A 303 12.46 6.11 -17.14
CA ALA A 303 12.75 7.24 -18.03
C ALA A 303 12.56 6.83 -19.50
N ASP A 304 13.16 5.71 -19.91
CA ASP A 304 13.01 5.14 -21.25
C ASP A 304 11.53 4.85 -21.56
N ALA A 305 10.80 4.26 -20.62
CA ALA A 305 9.37 3.99 -20.74
C ALA A 305 8.53 5.28 -20.90
N TRP A 306 8.91 6.34 -20.21
CA TRP A 306 8.23 7.63 -20.31
C TRP A 306 8.54 8.34 -21.63
N ASP A 307 9.80 8.34 -22.03
CA ASP A 307 10.26 8.92 -23.30
C ASP A 307 9.60 8.20 -24.48
N ASP A 308 9.70 6.86 -24.56
CA ASP A 308 9.04 6.04 -25.61
C ASP A 308 7.53 6.32 -25.70
N ALA A 309 6.89 6.58 -24.56
CA ALA A 309 5.46 6.79 -24.47
C ALA A 309 5.02 8.23 -24.83
N THR A 310 5.92 9.20 -24.78
CA THR A 310 5.62 10.62 -25.03
C THR A 310 6.23 11.15 -26.34
N GLU A 311 7.22 10.46 -26.91
CA GLU A 311 7.81 10.79 -28.21
C GLU A 311 6.80 10.78 -29.38
N ASP A 312 5.66 10.10 -29.24
CA ASP A 312 4.59 10.07 -30.24
C ASP A 312 3.60 11.27 -30.16
N ASP A 313 3.66 12.08 -29.08
CA ASP A 313 2.67 13.15 -28.81
C ASP A 313 3.16 14.58 -29.12
N ASP A 314 4.39 14.75 -29.62
CA ASP A 314 4.99 16.06 -29.96
C ASP A 314 4.25 16.86 -31.07
N ASP A 315 3.21 16.29 -31.69
CA ASP A 315 2.36 16.98 -32.68
C ASP A 315 1.05 17.56 -32.09
N ALA A 316 0.73 17.34 -30.81
CA ALA A 316 -0.50 17.82 -30.18
C ALA A 316 -0.21 18.85 -29.08
N GLY A 317 -0.10 20.13 -29.47
CA GLY A 317 0.09 21.25 -28.55
C GLY A 317 -1.12 21.54 -27.66
N ASP A 318 -1.33 20.76 -26.60
CA ASP A 318 -2.23 21.07 -25.49
C ASP A 318 -1.49 21.07 -24.15
N ASP A 319 -1.71 22.15 -23.40
CA ASP A 319 -1.06 22.53 -22.15
C ASP A 319 -1.90 21.95 -20.98
N SER A 320 -2.06 20.63 -20.93
CA SER A 320 -2.72 19.97 -19.81
C SER A 320 -1.74 19.82 -18.65
N GLY A 321 -1.63 20.90 -17.87
CA GLY A 321 -0.79 20.98 -16.69
C GLY A 321 -1.00 19.83 -15.70
N TRP A 322 -0.05 18.90 -15.70
CA TRP A 322 0.31 18.00 -14.61
C TRP A 322 1.81 17.71 -14.72
N GLY A 323 2.63 18.72 -14.42
CA GLY A 323 4.09 18.58 -14.39
C GLY A 323 4.53 17.86 -13.12
N TRP A 324 4.77 16.55 -13.21
CA TRP A 324 5.49 15.81 -12.19
C TRP A 324 6.96 15.75 -12.60
N GLU A 325 7.71 16.85 -12.41
CA GLU A 325 9.17 16.79 -12.49
C GLU A 325 9.68 16.02 -11.26
N TRP A 326 10.35 14.89 -11.49
CA TRP A 326 11.00 14.11 -10.44
C TRP A 326 12.41 14.65 -10.24
N ASN A 327 12.72 15.18 -9.06
CA ASN A 327 14.12 15.31 -8.64
C ASN A 327 14.65 13.93 -8.23
N VAL A 328 15.20 13.21 -9.20
CA VAL A 328 15.97 11.98 -8.97
C VAL A 328 17.26 12.24 -8.19
N ASP A 329 17.71 13.50 -8.11
CA ASP A 329 18.98 13.91 -7.49
C ASP A 329 18.92 14.11 -5.97
N ASP A 330 17.74 14.08 -5.33
CA ASP A 330 17.57 14.33 -3.88
C ASP A 330 17.51 13.05 -3.00
N TRP A 331 18.03 11.92 -3.51
CA TRP A 331 18.00 10.62 -2.82
C TRP A 331 19.35 10.08 -2.34
#